data_AF-A0A7S1AMN6-F1
#
_entry.id   AF-A0A7S1AMN6-F1
#
_cell.length_a   1.000
_cell.length_b   1.000
_cell.length_c   1.000
_cell.angle_alpha   90.00
_cell.angle_beta   90.00
_cell.angle_gamma   90.00
#
_symmetry.space_group_name_H-M   'P 1'
#
loop_
_entity.id
_entity.type
_entity.pdbx_description
1 polymer ?
#
loop_
_entity_poly.entity_id
_entity_poly.type
_entity_poly.pdbx_seq_one_letter_code
_entity_poly.pdbx_strand_id
1 'polypeptide(L)'
;MNFCNPELSALITEKLGSDNWVNNLEELTKLRAFASDKAFQEKWQQVKRQKKVQLAGLIKQMFGDDVNLDSLFDVQIKRIHEYKRQHLNVFSIIHRYKELKAMTPEQRKQAVPRVCIFGGKAASSYDIAKRIVRLINQVGNKLNSDPDTKDLLRVYFIPDYNVSLAEKMIPGAELSQHISTAGTEAS
;
A
#
# COMPACT_ATOMS: atom_id res chain seq x y z
N MET A 1 14.40 14.66 11.87
CA MET A 1 13.19 14.81 11.02
C MET A 1 12.68 13.41 10.75
N ASN A 2 11.67 12.97 11.50
CA ASN A 2 11.22 11.56 11.58
C ASN A 2 9.68 11.48 11.50
N PHE A 3 9.10 12.37 10.69
CA PHE A 3 7.79 12.95 11.00
C PHE A 3 6.59 12.15 10.49
N CYS A 4 6.74 11.37 9.41
CA CYS A 4 5.61 10.61 8.88
C CYS A 4 5.32 9.34 9.71
N ASN A 5 6.32 8.82 10.43
CA ASN A 5 6.20 7.61 11.25
C ASN A 5 6.90 7.77 12.61
N PRO A 6 6.42 8.68 13.47
CA PRO A 6 7.03 8.93 14.78
C PRO A 6 7.03 7.70 15.69
N GLU A 7 6.03 6.82 15.55
CA GLU A 7 5.90 5.59 16.34
C GLU A 7 7.00 4.58 15.97
N LEU A 8 7.29 4.39 14.67
CA LEU A 8 8.43 3.56 14.25
C LEU A 8 9.75 4.19 14.66
N SER A 9 9.84 5.51 14.56
CA SER A 9 11.05 6.25 14.89
C SER A 9 11.38 6.13 16.38
N ALA A 10 10.37 6.22 17.25
CA ALA A 10 10.50 5.98 18.68
C ALA A 10 10.94 4.54 18.97
N LEU A 11 10.35 3.55 18.29
CA LEU A 11 10.74 2.14 18.43
C LEU A 11 12.21 1.90 18.02
N ILE A 12 12.66 2.51 16.91
CA ILE A 12 14.05 2.40 16.46
C ILE A 12 14.99 3.07 17.47
N THR A 13 14.67 4.28 17.93
CA THR A 13 15.46 4.99 18.95
C THR A 13 15.54 4.20 20.25
N GLU A 14 14.43 3.63 20.73
CA GLU A 14 14.40 2.76 21.91
C GLU A 14 15.34 1.56 21.72
N LYS A 15 15.27 0.90 20.56
CA LYS A 15 16.03 -0.33 20.31
C LYS A 15 17.52 -0.08 20.09
N LEU A 16 17.89 1.04 19.47
CA LEU A 16 19.28 1.42 19.23
C LEU A 16 19.88 2.23 20.39
N GLY A 17 19.07 2.69 21.35
CA GLY A 17 19.49 3.46 22.52
C GLY A 17 19.78 4.94 22.26
N SER A 18 19.61 5.41 21.03
CA SER A 18 19.85 6.82 20.63
C SER A 18 19.12 7.13 19.33
N ASP A 19 18.81 8.41 19.10
CA ASP A 19 18.26 8.95 17.86
C ASP A 19 19.34 9.36 16.84
N ASN A 20 20.62 9.06 17.08
CA ASN A 20 21.71 9.34 16.15
C ASN A 20 21.48 8.77 14.74
N TRP A 21 20.73 7.68 14.61
CA TRP A 21 20.37 7.09 13.32
C TRP A 21 19.65 8.07 12.38
N VAL A 22 19.01 9.12 12.91
CA VAL A 22 18.33 10.16 12.13
C VAL A 22 19.29 10.91 11.22
N ASN A 23 20.52 11.13 11.69
CA ASN A 23 21.57 11.80 10.92
C ASN A 23 22.63 10.82 10.39
N ASN A 24 22.62 9.57 10.85
CA ASN A 24 23.51 8.50 10.38
C ASN A 24 22.72 7.19 10.14
N LEU A 25 22.14 7.06 8.94
CA LEU A 25 21.28 5.91 8.61
C LEU A 25 22.01 4.55 8.60
N GLU A 26 23.34 4.52 8.55
CA GLU A 26 24.10 3.27 8.65
C GLU A 26 23.87 2.56 9.99
N GLU A 27 23.54 3.31 11.04
CA GLU A 27 23.15 2.76 12.36
C GLU A 27 21.96 1.79 12.27
N LEU A 28 21.06 1.97 11.30
CA LEU A 28 19.91 1.07 11.10
C LEU A 28 20.34 -0.36 10.76
N THR A 29 21.56 -0.58 10.26
CA THR A 29 22.09 -1.93 10.01
C THR A 29 22.17 -2.77 11.28
N LYS A 30 22.36 -2.14 12.44
CA LYS A 30 22.39 -2.80 13.76
C LYS A 30 21.06 -3.47 14.10
N LEU A 31 19.94 -3.01 13.52
CA LEU A 31 18.62 -3.64 13.69
C LEU A 31 18.58 -5.10 13.23
N ARG A 32 19.49 -5.52 12.34
CA ARG A 32 19.58 -6.93 11.88
C ARG A 32 19.76 -7.91 13.04
N ALA A 33 20.47 -7.51 14.10
CA ALA A 33 20.70 -8.35 15.27
C ALA A 33 19.38 -8.67 16.03
N PHE A 34 18.34 -7.87 15.83
CA PHE A 34 17.04 -8.01 16.48
C PHE A 34 15.95 -8.52 15.55
N ALA A 35 16.28 -8.91 14.31
CA ALA A 35 15.29 -9.35 13.34
C ALA A 35 14.49 -10.59 13.78
N SER A 36 15.08 -11.45 14.62
CA SER A 36 14.43 -12.65 15.18
C SER A 36 13.92 -12.47 16.61
N ASP A 37 14.02 -11.27 17.19
CA ASP A 37 13.50 -10.95 18.51
C ASP A 37 11.97 -10.82 18.44
N LYS A 38 11.25 -11.77 19.03
CA LYS A 38 9.78 -11.83 18.99
C LYS A 38 9.12 -10.59 19.60
N ALA A 39 9.63 -10.10 20.73
CA ALA A 39 9.08 -8.92 21.39
C ALA A 39 9.27 -7.67 20.53
N PHE A 40 10.40 -7.57 19.81
CA PHE A 40 10.64 -6.50 18.85
C PHE A 40 9.73 -6.61 17.62
N GLN A 41 9.55 -7.81 17.07
CA GLN A 41 8.62 -8.07 15.97
C GLN A 41 7.17 -7.69 16.33
N GLU A 42 6.72 -8.04 17.54
CA GLU A 42 5.38 -7.68 18.02
C GLU A 42 5.19 -6.16 18.09
N LYS A 43 6.14 -5.42 18.69
CA LYS A 43 6.10 -3.94 18.71
C LYS A 43 6.10 -3.37 17.29
N TRP A 44 6.90 -3.92 16.39
CA TRP A 44 6.97 -3.49 14.99
C TRP A 44 5.63 -3.70 14.26
N GLN A 45 4.99 -4.85 14.46
CA GLN A 45 3.67 -5.14 13.91
C GLN A 45 2.59 -4.22 14.48
N GLN A 46 2.64 -3.88 15.77
CA GLN A 46 1.72 -2.93 16.39
C GLN A 46 1.84 -1.55 15.73
N VAL A 47 3.06 -1.05 15.54
CA VAL A 47 3.32 0.20 14.81
C VAL A 47 2.73 0.14 13.39
N LYS A 48 2.95 -0.96 12.66
CA LYS A 48 2.37 -1.14 11.32
C LYS A 48 0.84 -1.11 11.36
N ARG A 49 0.22 -1.81 12.32
CA ARG A 49 -1.24 -1.84 12.50
C ARG A 49 -1.79 -0.43 12.77
N GLN A 50 -1.14 0.36 13.62
CA GLN A 50 -1.53 1.75 13.88
C GLN A 50 -1.48 2.60 12.60
N LYS A 51 -0.46 2.44 11.75
CA LYS A 51 -0.38 3.13 10.47
C LYS A 51 -1.42 2.68 9.45
N LYS A 52 -1.77 1.40 9.45
CA LYS A 52 -2.90 0.89 8.65
C LYS A 52 -4.23 1.47 9.11
N VAL A 53 -4.45 1.67 10.41
CA VAL A 53 -5.65 2.35 10.92
C VAL A 53 -5.74 3.77 10.37
N GLN A 54 -4.64 4.53 10.34
CA GLN A 54 -4.61 5.89 9.79
C GLN A 54 -4.92 5.91 8.29
N LEU A 55 -4.37 4.96 7.52
CA LEU A 55 -4.63 4.83 6.09
C LEU A 55 -6.06 4.33 5.80
N ALA A 56 -6.60 3.42 6.61
CA ALA A 56 -8.00 3.00 6.53
C ALA A 56 -8.95 4.18 6.83
N GLY A 57 -8.61 5.02 7.82
CA GLY A 57 -9.35 6.25 8.11
C GLY A 57 -9.35 7.23 6.94
N LEU A 58 -8.24 7.35 6.20
CA LEU A 58 -8.17 8.14 4.98
C LEU A 58 -9.10 7.59 3.88
N ILE A 59 -9.13 6.26 3.69
CA ILE A 59 -10.04 5.60 2.75
C ILE A 59 -11.49 5.87 3.16
N LYS A 60 -11.83 5.70 4.44
CA LYS A 60 -13.18 5.98 4.96
C LYS A 60 -13.59 7.44 4.74
N GLN A 61 -12.69 8.39 4.98
CA GLN A 61 -12.95 9.81 4.76
C GLN A 61 -13.24 10.12 3.28
N MET A 62 -12.53 9.48 2.35
CA MET A 62 -12.62 9.78 0.92
C MET A 62 -13.73 9.01 0.19
N PHE A 63 -13.99 7.77 0.61
CA PHE A 63 -14.87 6.84 -0.11
C PHE A 63 -16.08 6.40 0.71
N GLY A 64 -16.11 6.67 2.02
CA GLY A 64 -17.16 6.19 2.93
C GLY A 64 -17.04 4.71 3.32
N ASP A 65 -16.01 4.01 2.82
CA ASP A 65 -15.83 2.57 3.01
C ASP A 65 -14.93 2.26 4.21
N ASP A 66 -15.38 1.31 5.05
CA ASP A 66 -14.53 0.65 6.04
C ASP A 66 -13.76 -0.51 5.39
N VAL A 67 -12.44 -0.54 5.57
CA VAL A 67 -11.57 -1.60 5.05
C VAL A 67 -11.04 -2.49 6.16
N ASN A 68 -10.91 -3.79 5.86
CA ASN A 68 -10.37 -4.76 6.80
C ASN A 68 -8.87 -4.52 7.05
N LEU A 69 -8.51 -4.21 8.30
CA LEU A 69 -7.13 -3.95 8.73
C LEU A 69 -6.23 -5.18 8.70
N ASP A 70 -6.80 -6.38 8.68
CA ASP A 70 -6.06 -7.64 8.56
C ASP A 70 -5.75 -7.98 7.09
N SER A 71 -6.26 -7.19 6.14
CA SER A 71 -5.87 -7.29 4.73
C SER A 71 -4.46 -6.77 4.50
N LEU A 72 -3.74 -7.35 3.55
CA LEU A 72 -2.47 -6.82 3.08
C LEU A 72 -2.70 -5.51 2.32
N PHE A 73 -2.05 -4.43 2.76
CA PHE A 73 -2.15 -3.11 2.12
C PHE A 73 -1.07 -3.00 1.02
N ASP A 74 -1.53 -3.10 -0.24
CA ASP A 74 -0.72 -3.18 -1.46
C ASP A 74 -0.78 -1.86 -2.21
N VAL A 75 0.32 -1.10 -2.21
CA VAL A 75 0.33 0.30 -2.62
C VAL A 75 1.17 0.51 -3.88
N GLN A 76 0.62 1.23 -4.85
CA GLN A 76 1.35 1.77 -5.99
C GLN A 76 1.15 3.28 -6.10
N ILE A 77 2.06 4.04 -5.49
CA ILE A 77 2.06 5.51 -5.50
C ILE A 77 3.20 6.06 -6.34
N LYS A 78 2.86 6.66 -7.49
CA LYS A 78 3.80 7.33 -8.41
C LYS A 78 3.03 8.02 -9.53
N ARG A 79 3.69 8.90 -10.28
CA ARG A 79 3.11 9.53 -11.49
C ARG A 79 2.52 8.45 -12.41
N ILE A 80 1.37 8.74 -13.02
CA ILE A 80 0.72 7.79 -13.92
C ILE A 80 1.42 7.85 -15.28
N HIS A 81 2.03 6.73 -15.68
CA HIS A 81 2.76 6.62 -16.93
C HIS A 81 2.82 5.17 -17.39
N GLU A 82 2.75 4.92 -18.70
CA GLU A 82 2.86 3.57 -19.25
C GLU A 82 4.10 2.81 -18.79
N TYR A 83 5.30 3.41 -18.77
CA TYR A 83 6.51 2.73 -18.32
C TYR A 83 6.50 2.34 -16.83
N LYS A 84 5.70 3.04 -16.00
CA LYS A 84 5.51 2.73 -14.56
C LYS A 84 4.50 1.62 -14.32
N ARG A 85 3.84 1.15 -15.39
CA ARG A 85 3.03 -0.06 -15.48
C ARG A 85 1.92 -0.19 -14.42
N GLN A 86 1.22 0.90 -14.08
CA GLN A 86 -0.02 0.79 -13.27
C GLN A 86 -1.07 -0.10 -13.95
N HIS A 87 -1.08 -0.14 -15.29
CA HIS A 87 -1.93 -1.04 -16.05
C HIS A 87 -1.58 -2.53 -15.82
N LEU A 88 -0.29 -2.88 -15.69
CA LEU A 88 0.12 -4.24 -15.33
C LEU A 88 -0.41 -4.64 -13.95
N ASN A 89 -0.32 -3.73 -12.97
CA ASN A 89 -0.84 -3.97 -11.63
C ASN A 89 -2.36 -4.18 -11.65
N VAL A 90 -3.13 -3.30 -12.30
CA VAL A 90 -4.60 -3.49 -12.38
C VAL A 90 -4.99 -4.74 -13.15
N PHE A 91 -4.24 -5.17 -14.17
CA PHE A 91 -4.48 -6.46 -14.82
C PHE A 91 -4.23 -7.66 -13.89
N SER A 92 -3.18 -7.62 -13.06
CA SER A 92 -2.95 -8.61 -12.01
C SER A 92 -4.12 -8.67 -11.01
N ILE A 93 -4.66 -7.52 -10.62
CA ILE A 93 -5.85 -7.43 -9.75
C ILE A 93 -7.08 -8.05 -10.41
N ILE A 94 -7.32 -7.76 -11.70
CA ILE A 94 -8.42 -8.36 -12.47
C ILE A 94 -8.24 -9.88 -12.55
N HIS A 95 -7.03 -10.37 -12.77
CA HIS A 95 -6.73 -11.80 -12.78
C HIS A 95 -7.05 -12.45 -11.42
N ARG A 96 -6.56 -11.87 -10.32
CA ARG A 96 -6.87 -12.35 -8.96
C ARG A 96 -8.37 -12.35 -8.68
N TYR A 97 -9.09 -11.32 -9.10
CA TYR A 97 -10.54 -11.28 -8.99
C TYR A 97 -11.20 -12.46 -9.73
N LYS A 98 -10.77 -12.76 -10.95
CA LYS A 98 -11.27 -13.94 -11.69
C LYS A 98 -10.97 -15.25 -10.96
N GLU A 99 -9.76 -15.40 -10.40
CA GLU A 99 -9.39 -16.59 -9.62
C GLU A 99 -10.28 -16.72 -8.37
N LEU A 100 -10.46 -15.64 -7.60
CA LEU A 100 -11.35 -15.63 -6.43
C LEU A 100 -12.78 -16.03 -6.79
N LYS A 101 -13.33 -15.55 -7.91
CA LYS A 101 -14.68 -15.92 -8.36
C LYS A 101 -14.78 -17.40 -8.73
N ALA A 102 -13.71 -18.02 -9.23
CA ALA A 102 -13.66 -19.43 -9.57
C ALA A 102 -13.43 -20.35 -8.36
N MET A 103 -12.93 -19.82 -7.23
CA MET A 103 -12.69 -20.58 -6.00
C MET A 103 -14.00 -20.97 -5.29
N THR A 104 -13.98 -22.12 -4.62
CA THR A 104 -15.01 -22.50 -3.65
C THR A 104 -14.96 -21.60 -2.40
N PRO A 105 -16.04 -21.52 -1.60
CA PRO A 105 -16.03 -20.77 -0.35
C PRO A 105 -14.89 -21.16 0.60
N GLU A 106 -14.53 -22.44 0.67
CA GLU A 106 -13.46 -22.96 1.53
C GLU A 106 -12.08 -22.50 1.06
N GLN A 107 -11.85 -22.53 -0.25
CA GLN A 107 -10.61 -22.03 -0.85
C GLN A 107 -10.46 -20.52 -0.62
N ARG A 108 -11.56 -19.76 -0.74
CA ARG A 108 -11.56 -18.31 -0.48
C ARG A 108 -11.15 -17.95 0.95
N LYS A 109 -11.45 -18.79 1.95
CA LYS A 109 -11.02 -18.58 3.34
C LYS A 109 -9.51 -18.66 3.52
N GLN A 110 -8.79 -19.31 2.60
CA GLN A 110 -7.33 -19.42 2.62
C GLN A 110 -6.64 -18.29 1.82
N ALA A 111 -7.40 -17.50 1.06
CA ALA A 111 -6.85 -16.39 0.29
C ALA A 111 -6.45 -15.25 1.24
N VAL A 112 -5.29 -14.63 0.98
CA VAL A 112 -4.86 -13.44 1.72
C VAL A 112 -5.69 -12.23 1.24
N PRO A 113 -6.49 -11.61 2.11
CA PRO A 113 -7.28 -10.45 1.73
C PRO A 113 -6.36 -9.26 1.42
N ARG A 114 -6.75 -8.41 0.45
CA ARG A 114 -5.93 -7.30 -0.03
C ARG A 114 -6.74 -6.02 -0.21
N VAL A 115 -6.13 -4.92 0.20
CA VAL A 115 -6.56 -3.56 -0.13
C VAL A 115 -5.50 -2.98 -1.06
N CYS A 116 -5.81 -2.95 -2.35
CA CYS A 116 -4.93 -2.42 -3.39
C CYS A 116 -5.17 -0.91 -3.55
N ILE A 117 -4.14 -0.10 -3.36
CA ILE A 117 -4.24 1.35 -3.30
C ILE A 117 -3.34 1.97 -4.35
N PHE A 118 -3.94 2.74 -5.26
CA PHE A 118 -3.22 3.54 -6.24
C PHE A 118 -3.21 5.00 -5.80
N GLY A 119 -2.17 5.73 -6.20
CA GLY A 119 -2.14 7.19 -6.10
C GLY A 119 -1.16 7.79 -7.10
N GLY A 120 -1.55 8.90 -7.70
CA GLY A 120 -0.72 9.58 -8.69
C GLY A 120 -1.51 10.56 -9.55
N LYS A 121 -0.78 11.33 -10.35
CA LYS A 121 -1.34 12.28 -11.31
C LYS A 121 -0.93 11.89 -12.73
N ALA A 122 -1.87 11.99 -13.66
CA ALA A 122 -1.61 11.91 -15.09
C ALA A 122 -1.44 13.35 -15.64
N ALA A 123 -0.52 13.54 -16.58
CA ALA A 123 -0.44 14.81 -17.29
C ALA A 123 -1.74 15.06 -18.08
N SER A 124 -2.18 16.32 -18.15
CA SER A 124 -3.48 16.68 -18.72
C SER A 124 -3.64 16.28 -20.19
N SER A 125 -2.56 16.37 -20.97
CA SER A 125 -2.46 16.00 -22.38
C SER A 125 -2.21 14.51 -22.63
N TYR A 126 -1.97 13.70 -21.58
CA TYR A 126 -1.61 12.30 -21.75
C TYR A 126 -2.84 11.39 -21.65
N ASP A 127 -3.51 11.20 -22.79
CA ASP A 127 -4.79 10.49 -22.86
C ASP A 127 -4.73 9.04 -22.38
N ILE A 128 -3.67 8.30 -22.72
CA ILE A 128 -3.51 6.90 -22.27
C ILE A 128 -3.37 6.83 -20.75
N ALA A 129 -2.57 7.72 -20.14
CA ALA A 129 -2.43 7.78 -18.68
C ALA A 129 -3.78 8.07 -18.01
N LYS A 130 -4.59 8.98 -18.56
CA LYS A 130 -5.95 9.26 -18.06
C LYS A 130 -6.89 8.05 -18.22
N ARG A 131 -6.77 7.29 -19.31
CA ARG A 131 -7.53 6.04 -19.51
C ARG A 131 -7.12 4.96 -18.51
N ILE A 132 -5.85 4.88 -18.12
CA ILE A 132 -5.39 3.97 -17.05
C ILE A 132 -6.02 4.36 -15.70
N VAL A 133 -6.05 5.65 -15.35
CA VAL A 133 -6.75 6.12 -14.13
C VAL A 133 -8.23 5.75 -14.19
N ARG A 134 -8.90 5.97 -15.32
CA ARG A 134 -10.30 5.59 -15.51
C ARG A 134 -10.49 4.07 -15.33
N LEU A 135 -9.63 3.25 -15.93
CA LEU A 135 -9.67 1.79 -15.79
C LEU A 135 -9.58 1.38 -14.32
N ILE A 136 -8.61 1.89 -13.56
CA ILE A 136 -8.44 1.56 -12.14
C ILE A 136 -9.69 1.91 -11.34
N ASN A 137 -10.26 3.10 -11.55
CA ASN A 137 -11.48 3.51 -10.86
C ASN A 137 -12.69 2.61 -11.20
N GLN A 138 -12.87 2.25 -12.47
CA GLN A 138 -13.98 1.37 -12.87
C GLN A 138 -13.82 -0.06 -12.30
N VAL A 139 -12.59 -0.57 -12.26
CA VAL A 139 -12.27 -1.85 -11.60
C VAL A 139 -12.57 -1.76 -10.11
N GLY A 140 -12.18 -0.67 -9.43
CA GLY A 140 -12.49 -0.47 -8.01
C GLY A 140 -13.99 -0.42 -7.73
N ASN A 141 -14.76 0.33 -8.52
CA ASN A 141 -16.22 0.36 -8.38
C ASN A 141 -16.84 -1.03 -8.49
N LYS A 142 -16.35 -1.86 -9.42
CA LYS A 142 -16.85 -3.23 -9.60
C LYS A 142 -16.46 -4.15 -8.43
N LEU A 143 -15.18 -4.16 -8.05
CA LEU A 143 -14.66 -5.10 -7.04
C LEU A 143 -15.12 -4.74 -5.62
N ASN A 144 -15.17 -3.45 -5.29
CA ASN A 144 -15.58 -2.99 -3.96
C ASN A 144 -17.07 -3.24 -3.67
N SER A 145 -17.89 -3.40 -4.72
CA SER A 145 -19.31 -3.68 -4.62
C SER A 145 -19.68 -5.16 -4.81
N ASP A 146 -18.74 -6.02 -5.20
CA ASP A 146 -19.01 -7.45 -5.45
C ASP A 146 -19.16 -8.22 -4.12
N PRO A 147 -20.36 -8.73 -3.78
CA PRO A 147 -20.59 -9.41 -2.51
C PRO A 147 -19.74 -10.67 -2.32
N ASP A 148 -19.25 -11.29 -3.39
CA ASP A 148 -18.49 -12.54 -3.32
C ASP A 148 -17.01 -12.32 -2.99
N THR A 149 -16.48 -11.13 -3.27
CA THR A 149 -15.04 -10.86 -3.19
C THR A 149 -14.68 -9.61 -2.41
N LYS A 150 -15.62 -8.71 -2.11
CA LYS A 150 -15.33 -7.41 -1.49
C LYS A 150 -14.60 -7.52 -0.15
N ASP A 151 -14.77 -8.59 0.60
CA ASP A 151 -14.07 -8.79 1.89
C ASP A 151 -12.64 -9.34 1.71
N LEU A 152 -12.30 -9.77 0.50
CA LEU A 152 -10.99 -10.34 0.13
C LEU A 152 -10.19 -9.44 -0.82
N LEU A 153 -10.84 -8.60 -1.62
CA LEU A 153 -10.16 -7.77 -2.59
C LEU A 153 -10.87 -6.43 -2.77
N ARG A 154 -10.20 -5.37 -2.33
CA ARG A 154 -10.63 -3.98 -2.52
C ARG A 154 -9.62 -3.22 -3.35
N VAL A 155 -10.09 -2.23 -4.11
CA VAL A 155 -9.24 -1.36 -4.93
C VAL A 155 -9.67 0.09 -4.76
N TYR A 156 -8.72 0.96 -4.42
CA TYR A 156 -8.97 2.40 -4.29
C TYR A 156 -7.93 3.20 -5.09
N PHE A 157 -8.37 4.26 -5.75
CA PHE A 157 -7.48 5.26 -6.33
C PHE A 157 -7.58 6.54 -5.52
N ILE A 158 -6.59 6.83 -4.68
CA ILE A 158 -6.57 8.04 -3.86
C ILE A 158 -6.32 9.26 -4.77
N PRO A 159 -7.27 10.22 -4.84
CA PRO A 159 -7.14 11.39 -5.70
C PRO A 159 -6.10 12.37 -5.14
N ASP A 160 -5.62 13.25 -6.02
CA ASP A 160 -4.72 14.36 -5.69
C ASP A 160 -3.46 14.00 -4.88
N TYR A 161 -2.87 12.82 -5.15
CA TYR A 161 -1.64 12.38 -4.49
C TYR A 161 -0.56 13.47 -4.41
N ASN A 162 -0.09 13.73 -3.19
CA ASN A 162 0.87 14.77 -2.82
C ASN A 162 1.68 14.33 -1.58
N VAL A 163 2.55 15.20 -1.06
CA VAL A 163 3.40 14.90 0.11
C VAL A 163 2.57 14.51 1.34
N SER A 164 1.54 15.29 1.67
CA SER A 164 0.68 15.03 2.84
C SER A 164 -0.04 13.68 2.77
N LEU A 165 -0.41 13.23 1.57
CA LEU A 165 -0.97 11.89 1.37
C LEU A 165 0.11 10.82 1.45
N ALA A 166 1.30 11.06 0.89
CA ALA A 166 2.42 10.14 0.99
C ALA A 166 2.83 9.85 2.44
N GLU A 167 2.84 10.88 3.29
CA GLU A 167 3.14 10.77 4.72
C GLU A 167 2.19 9.83 5.48
N LYS A 168 0.96 9.64 4.98
CA LYS A 168 -0.01 8.68 5.53
C LYS A 168 0.08 7.32 4.84
N MET A 169 0.26 7.31 3.52
CA MET A 169 0.23 6.10 2.70
C MET A 169 1.47 5.24 2.86
N ILE A 170 2.67 5.85 2.89
CA ILE A 170 3.94 5.12 2.98
C ILE A 170 4.05 4.33 4.29
N PRO A 171 3.78 4.90 5.48
CA PRO A 171 3.84 4.15 6.73
C PRO A 171 2.80 3.03 6.82
N GLY A 172 1.63 3.21 6.19
CA GLY A 172 0.55 2.22 6.16
C GLY A 172 0.73 1.07 5.16
N ALA A 173 1.65 1.20 4.20
CA ALA A 173 1.90 0.18 3.19
C ALA A 173 2.63 -1.05 3.78
N GLU A 174 2.22 -2.25 3.37
CA GLU A 174 2.93 -3.50 3.66
C GLU A 174 3.65 -4.04 2.42
N LEU A 175 3.08 -3.79 1.24
CA LEU A 175 3.69 -4.05 -0.05
C LEU A 175 3.70 -2.77 -0.88
N SER A 176 4.85 -2.43 -1.47
CA SER A 176 4.99 -1.29 -2.38
C SER A 176 5.39 -1.76 -3.78
N GLN A 177 4.65 -1.35 -4.80
CA GLN A 177 4.84 -1.78 -6.19
C GLN A 177 5.83 -0.88 -6.94
N HIS A 178 7.03 -1.40 -7.19
CA HIS A 178 8.07 -0.78 -8.03
C HIS A 178 8.30 -1.59 -9.31
N ILE A 179 7.28 -1.60 -10.17
CA ILE A 179 7.19 -2.52 -11.32
C ILE A 179 7.41 -1.83 -12.66
N SER A 180 8.26 -0.81 -12.74
CA SER A 180 8.56 -0.16 -14.03
C SER A 180 9.20 -1.14 -15.01
N THR A 181 9.11 -0.90 -16.33
CA THR A 181 9.85 -1.72 -17.31
C THR A 181 11.35 -1.59 -17.02
N ALA A 182 12.09 -2.70 -17.02
CA ALA A 182 13.52 -2.68 -16.73
C ALA A 182 14.26 -1.70 -17.67
N GLY A 183 15.13 -0.85 -17.11
CA GLY A 183 15.85 0.19 -17.85
C GLY A 183 15.10 1.51 -18.07
N THR A 184 13.85 1.66 -17.62
CA THR A 184 13.07 2.90 -17.78
C THR A 184 13.00 3.79 -16.54
N GLU A 185 13.27 3.23 -15.36
CA GLU A 185 13.38 3.97 -14.12
C GLU A 185 14.85 4.23 -13.82
N ALA A 186 15.24 5.51 -13.67
CA ALA A 186 16.61 5.89 -13.38
C ALA A 186 17.01 5.59 -11.92
N SER A 187 16.05 5.73 -10.98
CA SER A 187 16.17 5.46 -9.54
C SER A 187 14.83 5.16 -8.90
#